data_AF-A0A2M9P9U4-F1
#
_entry.id   AF-A0A2M9P9U4-F1
#
_cell.length_a   1.000
_cell.length_b   1.000
_cell.length_c   1.000
_cell.angle_alpha   90.00
_cell.angle_beta   90.00
_cell.angle_gamma   90.00
#
_symmetry.space_group_name_H-M   'P 1'
#
loop_
_entity.id
_entity.type
_entity.pdbx_description
1 polymer ?
#
loop_
_entity_poly.entity_id
_entity_poly.type
_entity_poly.pdbx_seq_one_letter_code
_entity_poly.pdbx_strand_id
1 'polypeptide(L)' 'MTARRSPSLPTPKQIRDVHDAVSALHPGARIIKIGPEGLTFEYPDTTKPGAMAWEGRAFSDRA' A
#
# COMPACT_ATOMS: atom_id res chain seq x y z
N MET A 1 33.43 -6.71 7.39
CA MET A 1 32.48 -6.94 6.28
C MET A 1 31.06 -6.79 6.83
N THR A 2 30.36 -5.69 6.54
CA THR A 2 28.93 -5.55 6.88
C THR A 2 28.12 -6.39 5.90
N ALA A 3 27.65 -7.56 6.34
CA ALA A 3 26.68 -8.34 5.58
C ALA A 3 25.45 -7.46 5.35
N ARG A 4 25.25 -7.00 4.11
CA ARG A 4 24.02 -6.33 3.67
C ARG A 4 22.93 -7.38 3.88
N ARG A 5 22.18 -7.28 4.97
CA ARG A 5 21.07 -8.20 5.27
C ARG A 5 20.14 -8.12 4.07
N SER A 6 20.12 -9.16 3.24
CA SER A 6 19.13 -9.26 2.17
C SER A 6 17.77 -9.03 2.81
N PRO A 7 16.96 -8.07 2.32
CA PRO A 7 15.67 -7.82 2.95
C PRO A 7 14.85 -9.11 2.82
N SER A 8 14.36 -9.60 3.96
CA SER A 8 13.59 -10.82 4.02
C SER A 8 12.33 -10.64 3.18
N LEU A 9 12.00 -11.63 2.34
CA LEU A 9 10.68 -11.66 1.71
C LEU A 9 9.58 -11.68 2.80
N PRO A 10 8.41 -11.06 2.54
CA PRO A 10 7.27 -11.15 3.44
C PRO A 10 6.88 -12.60 3.68
N THR A 11 6.52 -12.93 4.92
CA THR A 11 6.01 -14.27 5.25
C THR A 11 4.61 -14.48 4.66
N PRO A 12 4.17 -15.73 4.43
CA PRO A 12 2.82 -16.01 3.95
C PRO A 12 1.72 -15.41 4.83
N LYS A 13 1.95 -15.35 6.14
CA LYS A 13 1.03 -14.71 7.09
C LYS A 13 0.93 -13.20 6.83
N GLN A 14 2.06 -12.51 6.70
CA GLN A 14 2.07 -11.08 6.42
C GLN A 14 1.41 -10.74 5.07
N ILE A 15 1.62 -11.57 4.05
CA ILE A 15 0.98 -11.40 2.75
C ILE A 15 -0.55 -11.46 2.90
N ARG A 16 -1.04 -12.44 3.66
CA ARG A 16 -2.47 -12.64 3.89
C ARG A 16 -3.09 -11.51 4.73
N ASP A 17 -2.45 -11.14 5.82
CA ASP A 17 -2.92 -10.08 6.71
C ASP A 17 -3.04 -8.74 5.95
N VAL A 18 -2.04 -8.41 5.13
CA VAL A 18 -2.06 -7.19 4.31
C VAL A 18 -3.09 -7.29 3.19
N HIS A 19 -3.20 -8.43 2.52
CA HIS A 19 -4.24 -8.65 1.50
C HIS A 19 -5.64 -8.45 2.09
N ASP A 20 -5.94 -9.04 3.23
CA ASP A 20 -7.25 -8.95 3.87
C ASP A 20 -7.57 -7.50 4.30
N ALA A 21 -6.57 -6.78 4.85
CA ALA A 21 -6.73 -5.37 5.19
C ALA A 21 -6.98 -4.48 3.95
N VAL A 22 -6.25 -4.72 2.86
CA VAL A 22 -6.40 -3.95 1.61
C VAL A 22 -7.72 -4.29 0.92
N SER A 23 -8.12 -5.56 0.87
CA SER A 23 -9.40 -6.00 0.30
C SER A 23 -10.62 -5.48 1.07
N ALA A 24 -10.50 -5.27 2.38
CA ALA A 24 -11.56 -4.65 3.18
C ALA A 24 -11.83 -3.18 2.76
N LEU A 25 -10.79 -2.46 2.33
CA LEU A 25 -10.89 -1.06 1.89
C LEU A 25 -11.17 -0.95 0.38
N HIS A 26 -10.53 -1.83 -0.38
CA HIS A 26 -10.58 -1.87 -1.83
C HIS A 26 -10.80 -3.31 -2.29
N PRO A 27 -12.06 -3.77 -2.40
CA PRO A 27 -12.38 -5.15 -2.78
C PRO A 27 -11.82 -5.59 -4.13
N GLY A 28 -11.50 -4.62 -5.00
CA GLY A 28 -10.90 -4.86 -6.31
C GLY A 28 -9.37 -4.95 -6.30
N ALA A 29 -8.69 -4.60 -5.21
CA ALA A 29 -7.24 -4.56 -5.15
C ALA A 29 -6.62 -5.95 -5.32
N ARG A 30 -5.54 -6.04 -6.08
CA ARG A 30 -4.83 -7.29 -6.37
C ARG A 30 -3.34 -7.12 -6.19
N ILE A 31 -2.68 -8.13 -5.63
CA ILE A 31 -1.21 -8.13 -5.51
C ILE A 31 -0.62 -8.41 -6.89
N ILE A 32 0.20 -7.50 -7.41
CA ILE A 32 0.93 -7.67 -8.67
C ILE A 32 2.40 -8.01 -8.46
N LYS A 33 2.96 -7.73 -7.28
CA LYS A 33 4.36 -8.01 -6.97
C LYS A 33 4.58 -8.28 -5.48
N ILE A 34 5.45 -9.25 -5.19
CA ILE A 34 5.99 -9.52 -3.85
C ILE A 34 7.51 -9.45 -3.96
N GLY A 35 8.13 -8.58 -3.16
CA GLY A 35 9.57 -8.37 -3.19
C GLY A 35 10.14 -8.04 -1.80
N PRO A 36 11.47 -7.91 -1.70
CA PRO A 36 12.14 -7.45 -0.49
C PRO A 36 11.65 -6.08 0.00
N GLU A 37 11.10 -5.27 -0.90
CA GLU A 37 10.45 -3.98 -0.63
C GLU A 37 9.02 -4.10 -0.05
N GLY A 38 8.40 -5.29 -0.11
CA GLY A 38 7.03 -5.54 0.34
C GLY A 38 6.09 -6.00 -0.78
N LEU A 39 4.84 -5.56 -0.70
CA LEU A 39 3.75 -5.94 -1.60
C LEU A 39 3.34 -4.74 -2.47
N THR A 40 3.19 -4.96 -3.77
CA THR A 40 2.62 -3.96 -4.68
C THR A 40 1.21 -4.38 -5.05
N PHE A 41 0.26 -3.46 -4.90
CA PHE A 41 -1.14 -3.66 -5.25
C PHE A 41 -1.50 -2.86 -6.49
N GLU A 42 -2.19 -3.50 -7.41
CA GLU A 42 -2.96 -2.85 -8.47
C GLU A 42 -4.37 -2.64 -7.97
N TYR A 43 -4.88 -1.43 -8.18
CA TYR A 43 -6.25 -1.05 -7.85
C TYR A 43 -6.97 -0.81 -9.18
N PRO A 44 -7.85 -1.71 -9.63
CA PRO A 44 -8.60 -1.48 -10.86
C PRO A 44 -9.45 -0.22 -10.68
N ASP A 45 -9.30 0.72 -11.61
CA ASP A 45 -9.88 2.07 -11.61
C ASP A 45 -11.23 2.17 -10.89
N THR A 46 -11.20 2.49 -9.60
CA THR A 46 -12.29 3.25 -9.01
C THR A 46 -12.10 4.67 -9.50
N THR A 47 -12.75 4.99 -10.61
CA THR A 47 -13.00 6.36 -11.04
C THR A 47 -13.78 7.08 -9.94
N LYS A 48 -13.06 7.58 -8.95
CA LYS A 48 -13.45 8.72 -8.13
C LYS A 48 -12.20 9.55 -7.93
N PRO A 49 -11.94 10.55 -8.80
CA PRO A 49 -11.22 11.75 -8.40
C PRO A 49 -12.11 12.50 -7.38
N GLY A 50 -12.26 11.90 -6.20
CA GLY A 50 -12.65 12.54 -4.96
C GLY A 50 -11.43 12.69 -4.07
N ALA A 51 -10.23 12.74 -4.67
CA ALA A 51 -9.08 13.34 -4.04
C ALA A 51 -9.52 14.75 -3.65
N MET A 52 -9.95 14.93 -2.40
CA MET A 52 -9.81 16.22 -1.77
C MET A 52 -8.34 16.57 -1.95
N ALA A 53 -8.07 17.45 -2.91
CA ALA A 53 -6.73 17.92 -3.20
C ALA A 53 -6.20 18.57 -1.92
N TRP A 54 -5.36 17.81 -1.20
CA TRP A 54 -4.46 18.35 -0.19
C TRP A 54 -3.34 19.17 -0.84
N GLU A 55 -3.15 19.04 -2.15
CA GLU A 55 -2.32 19.92 -2.97
C GLU A 55 -2.79 21.37 -2.83
N GLY A 56 -2.10 22.14 -1.98
CA GLY A 56 -2.30 23.57 -1.78
C GLY A 56 -2.87 24.00 -0.43
N ARG A 57 -3.20 23.09 0.49
CA ARG A 57 -3.61 23.47 1.86
C ARG A 57 -2.52 23.18 2.88
N ALA A 58 -2.17 24.20 3.67
CA ALA A 58 -1.34 23.99 4.85
C ALA A 58 -2.12 23.15 5.86
N PHE A 59 -1.46 22.16 6.48
CA PHE A 59 -2.04 21.27 7.49
C PHE A 59 -2.63 22.01 8.71
N SER A 60 -2.29 23.28 8.89
CA SER A 60 -2.66 24.14 10.01
C SER A 60 -3.93 24.98 9.80
N ASP A 61 -4.63 24.86 8.67
CA ASP A 61 -5.82 25.69 8.34
C ASP A 61 -7.12 25.18 9.01
N ARG A 62 -7.00 24.55 10.18
CA ARG A 62 -8.14 24.12 11.02
C ARG A 62 -7.96 24.71 12.41
N ALA A 63 -8.26 26.00 12.53
CA ALA A 63 -8.46 26.71 13.78
C ALA A 63 -9.86 27.33 13.80
#